data_AF-A0A7R7XFF0-F1
#
_entry.id   AF-A0A7R7XFF0-F1
#
_cell.length_a   1.000
_cell.length_b   1.000
_cell.length_c   1.000
_cell.angle_alpha   90.00
_cell.angle_beta   90.00
_cell.angle_gamma   90.00
#
_symmetry.space_group_name_H-M   'P 1'
#
loop_
_entity.id
_entity.type
_entity.pdbx_description
1 polymer ?
#
loop_
_entity_poly.entity_id
_entity_poly.type
_entity_poly.pdbx_seq_one_letter_code
_entity_poly.pdbx_strand_id
1 'polypeptide(L)'
;MKSKLLLKIRNTLIIPFTRDKSIDGCAIARQSRRRVHETFGLTDDEWTALRDYLTNYEAMGVAVQRGEWLTKECSRLERTLGDSTKAMAEISREYREISNEKATAIGREMRHSRGILGWHLSPELSLRCVEAGGCCGRSCQCCRKYQTTSSLEWAGHCTPACGCCMEHHGTDKLIGPLQDPIELGYNIRPSKEDIFSRKMMDALIWKPCASQIVVF
;
A
#
# COMPACT_ATOMS: atom_id res chain seq x y z
N MET A 1 -11.15 -43.63 -40.76
CA MET A 1 -10.22 -44.79 -40.67
C MET A 1 -8.79 -44.48 -41.11
N LYS A 2 -8.52 -43.63 -42.13
CA LYS A 2 -7.16 -43.30 -42.58
C LYS A 2 -6.26 -42.62 -41.52
N SER A 3 -6.80 -41.77 -40.64
CA SER A 3 -5.95 -41.04 -39.66
C SER A 3 -5.38 -41.93 -38.54
N LYS A 4 -6.12 -42.94 -38.05
CA LYS A 4 -5.64 -43.86 -37.00
C LYS A 4 -4.49 -44.76 -37.49
N LEU A 5 -4.53 -45.19 -38.75
CA LEU A 5 -3.45 -45.99 -39.34
C LEU A 5 -2.19 -45.14 -39.55
N LEU A 6 -2.34 -43.89 -40.01
CA LEU A 6 -1.22 -42.96 -40.15
C LEU A 6 -0.60 -42.60 -38.80
N LEU A 7 -1.40 -42.39 -37.75
CA LEU A 7 -0.89 -42.18 -36.39
C LEU A 7 -0.11 -43.39 -35.87
N LYS A 8 -0.61 -44.60 -36.15
CA LYS A 8 0.04 -45.85 -35.70
C LYS A 8 1.37 -46.08 -36.43
N ILE A 9 1.43 -45.82 -37.73
CA ILE A 9 2.67 -45.85 -38.53
C ILE A 9 3.66 -44.80 -38.01
N ARG A 10 3.20 -43.58 -37.81
CA ARG A 10 4.00 -42.47 -37.27
C ARG A 10 4.63 -42.85 -35.92
N ASN A 11 3.85 -43.34 -34.96
CA ASN A 11 4.34 -43.71 -33.63
C ASN A 11 5.31 -44.90 -33.64
N THR A 12 5.28 -45.71 -34.70
CA THR A 12 6.22 -46.84 -34.88
C THR A 12 7.54 -46.38 -35.51
N LEU A 13 7.51 -45.33 -36.35
CA LEU A 13 8.68 -44.73 -37.00
C LEU A 13 9.43 -43.74 -36.10
N ILE A 14 8.73 -43.16 -35.11
CA ILE A 14 9.38 -42.41 -34.03
C ILE A 14 10.05 -43.45 -33.12
N ILE A 15 11.36 -43.65 -33.32
CA ILE A 15 12.18 -44.45 -32.40
C ILE A 15 11.99 -43.83 -31.00
N PRO A 16 11.52 -44.59 -30.00
CA PRO A 16 11.35 -44.06 -28.65
C PRO A 16 12.69 -43.53 -28.18
N PHE A 17 12.67 -42.36 -27.54
CA PHE A 17 13.82 -41.71 -26.91
C PHE A 17 14.64 -42.75 -26.12
N THR A 18 15.72 -43.24 -26.72
CA THR A 18 16.65 -44.12 -26.02
C THR A 18 17.51 -43.22 -25.15
N ARG A 19 17.69 -43.57 -23.87
CA ARG A 19 18.49 -42.80 -22.90
C ARG A 19 19.97 -42.59 -23.30
N ASP A 20 20.39 -43.15 -24.43
CA ASP A 20 21.74 -43.03 -24.96
C ASP A 20 21.90 -41.71 -25.73
N LYS A 21 22.42 -40.70 -25.01
CA LYS A 21 22.70 -39.35 -25.53
C LYS A 21 23.61 -39.35 -26.78
N SER A 22 24.39 -40.41 -27.01
CA SER A 22 25.30 -40.49 -28.17
C SER A 22 24.55 -40.66 -29.50
N ILE A 23 23.40 -41.33 -29.48
CA ILE A 23 22.60 -41.62 -30.67
C ILE A 23 21.68 -40.43 -30.99
N ASP A 24 21.14 -39.78 -29.95
CA ASP A 24 20.20 -38.68 -30.11
C ASP A 24 20.82 -37.38 -30.65
N GLY A 25 22.12 -37.18 -30.42
CA GLY A 25 22.89 -36.05 -30.96
C GLY A 25 23.35 -36.21 -32.41
N CYS A 26 23.30 -37.42 -32.98
CA CYS A 26 23.83 -37.69 -34.31
C CYS A 26 23.03 -36.96 -35.40
N ALA A 27 23.74 -36.38 -36.39
CA ALA A 27 23.15 -35.62 -37.49
C ALA A 27 22.07 -36.43 -38.25
N ILE A 28 22.26 -37.74 -38.38
CA ILE A 28 21.32 -38.66 -39.03
C ILE A 28 19.99 -38.72 -38.25
N ALA A 29 20.04 -38.82 -36.92
CA ALA A 29 18.84 -38.84 -36.08
C ALA A 29 18.07 -37.51 -36.16
N ARG A 30 18.78 -36.37 -36.17
CA ARG A 30 18.17 -35.04 -36.36
C ARG A 30 17.51 -34.91 -37.74
N GLN A 31 18.16 -35.39 -38.80
CA GLN A 31 17.63 -35.34 -40.17
C GLN A 31 16.39 -36.24 -40.33
N SER A 32 16.41 -37.44 -39.76
CA SER A 32 15.27 -38.35 -39.78
C SER A 32 14.07 -37.77 -39.04
N ARG A 33 14.26 -37.20 -37.84
CA ARG A 33 13.18 -36.54 -37.09
C ARG A 33 12.58 -35.35 -37.85
N ARG A 34 13.43 -34.56 -38.52
CA ARG A 34 12.98 -33.46 -39.38
C ARG A 34 12.10 -33.97 -40.53
N ARG A 35 12.51 -35.03 -41.23
CA ARG A 35 11.70 -35.63 -42.32
C ARG A 35 10.37 -36.20 -41.82
N VAL A 36 10.36 -36.85 -40.66
CA VAL A 36 9.11 -37.34 -40.04
C VAL A 36 8.17 -36.18 -39.73
N HIS A 37 8.68 -35.08 -39.17
CA HIS A 37 7.90 -33.87 -38.94
C HIS A 37 7.37 -33.25 -40.25
N GLU A 38 8.22 -33.13 -41.28
CA GLU A 38 7.82 -32.60 -42.60
C GLU A 38 6.75 -33.46 -43.28
N THR A 39 6.77 -34.78 -43.04
CA THR A 39 5.84 -35.74 -43.67
C THR A 39 4.51 -35.86 -42.93
N PHE A 40 4.54 -35.85 -41.59
CA PHE A 40 3.37 -36.16 -40.77
C PHE A 40 2.85 -34.98 -39.93
N GLY A 41 3.61 -33.89 -39.82
CA GLY A 41 3.31 -32.76 -38.94
C GLY A 41 3.31 -33.13 -37.45
N LEU A 42 3.03 -32.15 -36.60
CA LEU A 42 2.70 -32.37 -35.18
C LEU A 42 1.19 -32.59 -35.02
N THR A 43 0.80 -33.33 -33.99
CA THR A 43 -0.60 -33.39 -33.52
C THR A 43 -0.98 -32.08 -32.84
N ASP A 44 -2.27 -31.85 -32.62
CA ASP A 44 -2.77 -30.67 -31.90
C ASP A 44 -2.23 -30.61 -30.46
N ASP A 45 -2.15 -31.75 -29.77
CA ASP A 45 -1.59 -31.84 -28.42
C ASP A 45 -0.09 -31.49 -28.41
N GLU A 46 0.67 -31.94 -29.41
CA GLU A 46 2.10 -31.62 -29.54
C GLU A 46 2.32 -30.15 -29.93
N TRP A 47 1.48 -29.59 -30.80
CA TRP A 47 1.50 -28.16 -31.11
C TRP A 47 1.19 -27.32 -29.87
N THR A 48 0.24 -27.76 -29.04
CA THR A 48 -0.11 -27.11 -27.78
C THR A 48 1.06 -27.18 -26.80
N ALA A 49 1.62 -28.37 -26.60
CA ALA A 49 2.78 -28.56 -25.73
C ALA A 49 4.00 -27.73 -26.19
N LEU A 50 4.27 -27.66 -27.49
CA LEU A 50 5.35 -26.85 -28.04
C LEU A 50 5.11 -25.36 -27.83
N ARG A 51 3.88 -24.88 -28.07
CA ARG A 51 3.49 -23.50 -27.82
C ARG A 51 3.66 -23.13 -26.35
N ASP A 52 3.19 -23.97 -25.44
CA ASP A 52 3.30 -23.75 -24.00
C ASP A 52 4.77 -23.74 -23.58
N TYR A 53 5.57 -24.68 -24.07
CA TYR A 53 7.00 -24.71 -23.82
C TYR A 53 7.69 -23.42 -24.27
N LEU A 54 7.47 -22.99 -25.52
CA LEU A 54 8.10 -21.79 -26.05
C LEU A 54 7.62 -20.53 -25.32
N THR A 55 6.32 -20.42 -25.02
CA THR A 55 5.77 -19.30 -24.26
C THR A 55 6.39 -19.21 -22.87
N ASN A 56 6.49 -20.35 -22.17
CA ASN A 56 7.13 -20.42 -20.86
C ASN A 56 8.63 -20.12 -20.95
N TYR A 57 9.32 -20.59 -21.98
CA TYR A 57 10.74 -20.32 -22.20
C TYR A 57 11.00 -18.82 -22.41
N GLU A 58 10.21 -18.16 -23.26
CA GLU A 58 10.29 -16.71 -23.47
C GLU A 58 9.96 -15.94 -22.19
N ALA A 59 8.91 -16.34 -21.47
CA ALA A 59 8.55 -15.73 -20.19
C ALA A 59 9.67 -15.87 -19.14
N MET A 60 10.30 -17.05 -19.06
CA MET A 60 11.48 -17.27 -18.23
C MET A 60 12.66 -16.41 -18.68
N GLY A 61 12.89 -16.29 -19.99
CA GLY A 61 13.93 -15.42 -20.55
C GLY A 61 13.75 -13.97 -20.13
N VAL A 62 12.52 -13.44 -20.26
CA VAL A 62 12.16 -12.09 -19.79
C VAL A 62 12.36 -11.96 -18.28
N ALA A 63 11.92 -12.94 -17.50
CA ALA A 63 12.09 -12.92 -16.04
C ALA A 63 13.57 -12.91 -15.63
N VAL A 64 14.41 -13.74 -16.25
CA VAL A 64 15.86 -13.79 -16.01
C VAL A 64 16.52 -12.46 -16.39
N GLN A 65 16.19 -11.91 -17.56
CA GLN A 65 16.72 -10.62 -18.01
C GLN A 65 16.29 -9.46 -17.10
N ARG A 66 15.07 -9.51 -16.57
CA ARG A 66 14.56 -8.52 -15.61
C ARG A 66 15.09 -8.71 -14.20
N GLY A 67 15.73 -9.84 -13.88
CA GLY A 67 16.21 -10.15 -12.53
C GLY A 67 17.09 -9.05 -11.96
N GLU A 68 18.10 -8.61 -12.72
CA GLU A 68 19.01 -7.54 -12.28
C GLU A 68 18.28 -6.22 -12.06
N TRP A 69 17.36 -5.86 -12.96
CA TRP A 69 16.56 -4.63 -12.82
C TRP A 69 15.66 -4.69 -11.59
N LEU A 70 14.94 -5.81 -11.38
CA LEU A 70 14.09 -6.03 -10.21
C LEU A 70 14.90 -5.96 -8.92
N THR A 71 16.08 -6.57 -8.87
CA THR A 71 16.96 -6.47 -7.70
C THR A 71 17.36 -5.03 -7.42
N LYS A 72 17.79 -4.28 -8.45
CA LYS A 72 18.15 -2.86 -8.29
C LYS A 72 16.96 -2.02 -7.82
N GLU A 73 15.78 -2.29 -8.36
CA GLU A 73 14.56 -1.56 -8.02
C GLU A 73 14.09 -1.89 -6.59
N CYS A 74 14.15 -3.16 -6.17
CA CYS A 74 13.91 -3.55 -4.78
C CYS A 74 14.89 -2.84 -3.84
N SER A 75 16.19 -2.86 -4.13
CA SER A 75 17.19 -2.15 -3.31
C SER A 75 16.98 -0.63 -3.30
N ARG A 76 16.46 -0.05 -4.38
CA ARG A 76 16.08 1.37 -4.43
C ARG A 76 14.91 1.65 -3.50
N LEU A 77 13.85 0.85 -3.57
CA LEU A 77 12.67 0.98 -2.73
C LEU A 77 13.00 0.75 -1.25
N GLU A 78 13.83 -0.24 -0.92
CA GLU A 78 14.31 -0.49 0.44
C GLU A 78 15.08 0.70 1.01
N ARG A 79 15.96 1.33 0.21
CA ARG A 79 16.65 2.56 0.62
C ARG A 79 15.67 3.70 0.85
N THR A 80 14.74 3.94 -0.07
CA THR A 80 13.71 4.97 0.09
C THR A 80 12.85 4.74 1.34
N LEU A 81 12.51 3.49 1.63
CA LEU A 81 11.78 3.11 2.84
C LEU A 81 12.63 3.36 4.10
N GLY A 82 13.91 3.02 4.06
CA GLY A 82 14.87 3.28 5.13
C GLY A 82 15.04 4.77 5.41
N ASP A 83 15.23 5.59 4.38
CA ASP A 83 15.33 7.05 4.47
C ASP A 83 14.05 7.66 5.06
N SER A 84 12.89 7.21 4.60
CA SER A 84 11.58 7.65 5.11
C SER A 84 11.41 7.27 6.58
N THR A 85 11.82 6.06 6.97
CA THR A 85 11.77 5.58 8.36
C THR A 85 12.67 6.41 9.26
N LYS A 86 13.88 6.74 8.78
CA LYS A 86 14.82 7.62 9.50
C LYS A 86 14.24 9.03 9.67
N ALA A 87 13.66 9.61 8.62
CA ALA A 87 13.01 10.90 8.68
C ALA A 87 11.84 10.90 9.68
N MET A 88 11.00 9.86 9.68
CA MET A 88 9.94 9.71 10.69
C MET A 88 10.48 9.60 12.11
N ALA A 89 11.59 8.89 12.31
CA ALA A 89 12.23 8.78 13.62
C ALA A 89 12.82 10.12 14.09
N GLU A 90 13.40 10.91 13.18
CA GLU A 90 13.90 12.25 13.43
C GLU A 90 12.76 13.21 13.82
N ILE A 91 11.69 13.27 13.02
CA ILE A 91 10.48 14.05 13.36
C ILE A 91 9.90 13.60 14.70
N SER A 92 9.87 12.29 14.97
CA SER A 92 9.39 11.77 16.25
C SER A 92 10.28 12.19 17.42
N ARG A 93 11.60 12.28 17.21
CA ARG A 93 12.56 12.75 18.21
C ARG A 93 12.40 14.25 18.45
N GLU A 94 12.36 15.07 17.40
CA GLU A 94 12.10 16.51 17.51
C GLU A 94 10.77 16.80 18.20
N TYR A 95 9.71 16.08 17.80
CA TYR A 95 8.42 16.17 18.49
C TYR A 95 8.56 15.78 19.96
N ARG A 96 9.30 14.71 20.29
CA ARG A 96 9.55 14.34 21.68
C ARG A 96 10.35 15.39 22.43
N GLU A 97 11.31 16.07 21.82
CA GLU A 97 12.08 17.16 22.44
C GLU A 97 11.21 18.38 22.73
N ILE A 98 10.44 18.84 21.72
CA ILE A 98 9.42 19.88 21.88
C ILE A 98 8.38 19.47 22.93
N SER A 99 8.00 18.19 22.94
CA SER A 99 7.08 17.65 23.93
C SER A 99 7.74 17.35 25.27
N ASN A 100 9.05 17.25 25.38
CA ASN A 100 9.75 17.02 26.65
C ASN A 100 9.92 18.33 27.42
N GLU A 101 9.65 19.48 26.80
CA GLU A 101 9.28 20.71 27.52
C GLU A 101 7.97 20.55 28.33
N LYS A 102 7.29 19.40 28.29
CA LYS A 102 6.11 19.05 29.11
C LYS A 102 6.42 18.82 30.60
N ALA A 103 7.08 19.78 31.25
CA ALA A 103 6.84 20.11 32.66
C ALA A 103 6.09 21.45 32.81
N THR A 104 5.68 22.10 31.72
CA THR A 104 4.85 23.31 31.76
C THR A 104 3.41 23.00 32.16
N ALA A 105 2.70 24.00 32.69
CA ALA A 105 1.28 23.87 33.03
C ALA A 105 0.41 23.51 31.81
N ILE A 106 0.67 24.15 30.66
CA ILE A 106 -0.04 23.88 29.40
C ILE A 106 0.19 22.45 28.93
N GLY A 107 1.43 21.95 28.98
CA GLY A 107 1.74 20.58 28.57
C GLY A 107 1.09 19.50 29.45
N ARG A 108 0.88 19.79 30.75
CA ARG A 108 0.10 18.91 31.64
C ARG A 108 -1.38 18.92 31.28
N GLU A 109 -1.95 20.10 31.07
CA GLU A 109 -3.36 20.24 30.73
C GLU A 109 -3.70 19.56 29.39
N MET A 110 -2.89 19.77 28.35
CA MET A 110 -3.05 19.09 27.07
C MET A 110 -3.03 17.55 27.21
N ARG A 111 -2.14 17.00 28.04
CA ARG A 111 -2.09 15.55 28.30
C ARG A 111 -3.33 15.06 29.02
N HIS A 112 -3.80 15.82 30.01
CA HIS A 112 -5.03 15.49 30.73
C HIS A 112 -6.24 15.49 29.78
N SER A 113 -6.43 16.57 29.02
CA SER A 113 -7.52 16.71 28.07
C SER A 113 -7.51 15.63 26.98
N ARG A 114 -6.34 15.31 26.40
CA ARG A 114 -6.21 14.24 25.39
C ARG A 114 -6.32 12.82 25.94
N GLY A 115 -6.15 12.64 27.25
CA GLY A 115 -6.37 11.36 27.92
C GLY A 115 -7.85 11.02 28.09
N ILE A 116 -8.76 11.99 27.90
CA ILE A 116 -10.20 11.79 28.08
C ILE A 116 -10.82 11.27 26.78
N LEU A 117 -11.59 10.18 26.90
CA LEU A 117 -12.25 9.55 25.76
C LEU A 117 -13.15 10.55 25.03
N GLY A 118 -13.02 10.61 23.71
CA GLY A 118 -13.84 11.48 22.87
C GLY A 118 -13.45 12.95 22.91
N TRP A 119 -12.32 13.34 23.51
CA TRP A 119 -11.81 14.73 23.46
C TRP A 119 -11.76 15.27 22.03
N HIS A 120 -11.35 14.41 21.08
CA HIS A 120 -11.23 14.78 19.69
C HIS A 120 -12.59 15.12 19.11
N LEU A 121 -13.69 14.49 19.55
CA LEU A 121 -15.05 14.69 19.05
C LEU A 121 -15.77 15.94 19.57
N SER A 122 -15.05 16.92 20.12
CA SER A 122 -15.67 18.20 20.53
C SER A 122 -16.40 18.86 19.34
N PRO A 123 -17.45 19.66 19.60
CA PRO A 123 -18.21 20.33 18.54
C PRO A 123 -17.33 21.13 17.58
N GLU A 124 -16.34 21.85 18.12
CA GLU A 124 -15.40 22.68 17.38
C GLU A 124 -14.50 21.85 16.45
N LEU A 125 -13.91 20.77 16.97
CA LEU A 125 -13.03 19.91 16.19
C LEU A 125 -13.80 19.11 15.14
N SER A 126 -15.03 18.70 15.49
CA SER A 126 -15.94 18.05 14.56
C SER A 126 -16.36 18.99 13.43
N LEU A 127 -16.71 20.24 13.74
CA LEU A 127 -17.07 21.26 12.76
C LEU A 127 -15.91 21.51 11.80
N ARG A 128 -14.69 21.73 12.32
CA ARG A 128 -13.49 21.90 11.49
C ARG A 128 -13.26 20.69 10.58
N CYS A 129 -13.48 19.48 11.09
CA CYS A 129 -13.40 18.26 10.27
C CYS A 129 -14.45 18.28 9.15
N VAL A 130 -15.69 18.70 9.41
CA VAL A 130 -16.73 18.85 8.37
C VAL A 130 -16.35 19.91 7.33
N GLU A 131 -15.89 21.08 7.77
CA GLU A 131 -15.48 22.19 6.88
C GLU A 131 -14.30 21.81 5.98
N ALA A 132 -13.39 20.97 6.48
CA ALA A 132 -12.31 20.39 5.70
C ALA A 132 -12.74 19.24 4.76
N GLY A 133 -14.04 18.90 4.72
CA GLY A 133 -14.57 17.77 3.93
C GLY A 133 -14.27 16.39 4.52
N GLY A 134 -13.92 16.32 5.81
CA GLY A 134 -13.51 15.10 6.51
C GLY A 134 -14.65 14.16 6.93
N CYS A 135 -14.29 13.07 7.61
CA CYS A 135 -15.22 11.99 7.99
C CYS A 135 -16.41 12.43 8.86
N CYS A 136 -16.36 13.56 9.56
CA CYS A 136 -17.43 13.99 10.46
C CYS A 136 -18.71 14.42 9.74
N GLY A 137 -18.60 14.93 8.51
CA GLY A 137 -19.74 15.28 7.67
C GLY A 137 -20.22 14.10 6.81
N ARG A 138 -19.57 12.94 6.92
CA ARG A 138 -19.79 11.79 6.05
C ARG A 138 -20.45 10.62 6.78
N SER A 139 -21.07 9.74 6.01
CA SER A 139 -21.69 8.51 6.54
C SER A 139 -20.67 7.49 7.09
N CYS A 140 -19.38 7.53 6.67
CA CYS A 140 -18.39 6.56 7.19
C CYS A 140 -18.10 6.75 8.69
N GLN A 141 -18.20 7.99 9.18
CA GLN A 141 -18.00 8.41 10.58
C GLN A 141 -16.77 7.77 11.25
N CYS A 142 -15.67 7.67 10.49
CA CYS A 142 -14.45 6.98 10.91
C CYS A 142 -13.88 7.54 12.24
N CYS A 143 -14.03 8.84 12.49
CA CYS A 143 -13.58 9.52 13.72
C CYS A 143 -14.22 8.99 15.00
N ARG A 144 -15.46 8.47 14.93
CA ARG A 144 -16.18 7.92 16.10
C ARG A 144 -15.79 6.47 16.38
N LYS A 145 -15.37 5.73 15.35
CA LYS A 145 -15.04 4.30 15.41
C LYS A 145 -13.63 4.02 15.93
N TYR A 146 -12.69 4.97 15.77
CA TYR A 146 -11.27 4.80 16.08
C TYR A 146 -10.94 4.69 17.60
N GLN A 147 -11.95 4.63 18.47
CA GLN A 147 -11.76 4.62 19.93
C GLN A 147 -11.08 3.34 20.48
N THR A 148 -10.88 2.30 19.67
CA THR A 148 -10.68 0.94 20.19
C THR A 148 -9.32 0.28 19.94
N THR A 149 -8.41 0.82 19.12
CA THR A 149 -7.30 -0.03 18.58
C THR A 149 -5.85 0.47 18.64
N SER A 150 -5.50 1.68 19.05
CA SER A 150 -4.08 2.05 19.23
C SER A 150 -3.89 3.31 20.06
N SER A 151 -2.68 3.48 20.62
CA SER A 151 -2.34 4.39 21.73
C SER A 151 -3.17 5.69 21.77
N LEU A 152 -3.82 5.93 22.92
CA LEU A 152 -4.55 7.16 23.24
C LEU A 152 -3.71 8.43 22.99
N GLU A 153 -2.39 8.30 22.92
CA GLU A 153 -1.45 9.38 22.62
C GLU A 153 -1.66 10.02 21.22
N TRP A 154 -2.20 9.26 20.26
CA TRP A 154 -2.50 9.74 18.90
C TRP A 154 -3.98 9.58 18.50
N ALA A 155 -4.87 9.28 19.45
CA ALA A 155 -6.30 9.31 19.20
C ALA A 155 -6.72 10.72 18.80
N GLY A 156 -7.14 10.92 17.55
CA GLY A 156 -7.47 12.24 17.01
C GLY A 156 -8.48 12.17 15.86
N HIS A 157 -8.92 13.33 15.37
CA HIS A 157 -9.73 13.39 14.14
C HIS A 157 -8.94 12.90 12.93
N CYS A 158 -9.67 12.42 11.91
CA CYS A 158 -9.05 12.03 10.66
C CYS A 158 -8.34 13.22 10.02
N THR A 159 -7.09 13.03 9.63
CA THR A 159 -6.39 13.92 8.71
C THR A 159 -6.72 13.52 7.27
N PRO A 160 -6.35 14.32 6.26
CA PRO A 160 -6.42 13.87 4.86
C PRO A 160 -5.71 12.52 4.60
N ALA A 161 -4.78 12.11 5.48
CA ALA A 161 -4.08 10.83 5.45
C ALA A 161 -4.91 9.63 5.97
N CYS A 162 -6.14 9.84 6.45
CA CYS A 162 -6.98 8.75 6.91
C CYS A 162 -7.40 7.86 5.73
N GLY A 163 -7.47 6.53 5.89
CA GLY A 163 -7.88 5.61 4.81
C GLY A 163 -9.19 6.00 4.14
N CYS A 164 -10.26 6.26 4.92
CA CYS A 164 -11.57 6.72 4.39
C CYS A 164 -11.47 8.06 3.64
N CYS A 165 -10.50 8.91 3.96
CA CYS A 165 -10.28 10.24 3.39
C CYS A 165 -9.48 10.12 2.08
N MET A 166 -8.40 9.34 2.10
CA MET A 166 -7.58 9.05 0.92
C MET A 166 -8.41 8.36 -0.17
N GLU A 167 -9.23 7.36 0.19
CA GLU A 167 -10.15 6.72 -0.76
C GLU A 167 -11.16 7.72 -1.35
N HIS A 168 -11.66 8.65 -0.54
CA HIS A 168 -12.67 9.63 -0.97
C HIS A 168 -12.09 10.73 -1.86
N HIS A 169 -10.89 11.23 -1.53
CA HIS A 169 -10.23 12.32 -2.26
C HIS A 169 -9.37 11.83 -3.43
N GLY A 170 -9.23 10.51 -3.59
CA GLY A 170 -8.21 9.88 -4.44
C GLY A 170 -6.87 9.80 -3.70
N THR A 171 -6.23 8.62 -3.76
CA THR A 171 -4.92 8.34 -3.14
C THR A 171 -3.79 9.22 -3.70
N ASP A 172 -4.08 9.98 -4.74
CA ASP A 172 -3.11 10.70 -5.56
C ASP A 172 -2.87 12.13 -5.09
N LYS A 173 -3.65 12.60 -4.10
CA LYS A 173 -3.30 13.83 -3.38
C LYS A 173 -2.13 13.52 -2.46
N LEU A 174 -0.92 13.68 -3.00
CA LEU A 174 0.27 13.87 -2.19
C LEU A 174 -0.11 14.83 -1.06
N ILE A 175 -0.01 14.37 0.18
CA ILE A 175 0.20 15.29 1.28
C ILE A 175 1.47 16.00 0.83
N GLY A 176 1.35 17.27 0.44
CA GLY A 176 2.49 18.04 -0.05
C GLY A 176 3.67 17.84 0.91
N PRO A 177 4.92 17.94 0.43
CA PRO A 177 6.06 17.92 1.34
C PRO A 177 5.73 18.81 2.53
N LEU A 178 5.97 18.30 3.75
CA LEU A 178 5.80 18.98 5.05
C LEU A 178 6.72 20.21 5.15
N GLN A 179 6.79 21.04 4.12
CA GLN A 179 7.71 22.15 3.96
C GLN A 179 7.10 23.50 4.32
N ASP A 180 5.83 23.54 4.71
CA ASP A 180 5.24 24.70 5.37
C ASP A 180 4.71 24.28 6.75
N PRO A 181 4.95 25.07 7.82
CA PRO A 181 4.21 24.86 9.06
C PRO A 181 2.72 24.92 8.71
N ILE A 182 1.96 23.89 9.09
CA ILE A 182 0.51 23.86 8.91
C ILE A 182 -0.03 25.15 9.52
N GLU A 183 -0.47 26.09 8.67
CA GLU A 183 -1.08 27.31 9.16
C GLU A 183 -2.31 26.92 9.97
N LEU A 184 -2.26 27.25 11.25
CA LEU A 184 -3.40 27.07 12.11
C LEU A 184 -4.44 28.09 11.67
N GLY A 185 -5.58 27.62 11.15
CA GLY A 185 -6.73 28.46 10.79
C GLY A 185 -7.41 29.13 12.00
N TYR A 186 -6.71 29.28 13.12
CA TYR A 186 -7.15 29.93 14.35
C TYR A 186 -5.94 30.55 15.06
N ASN A 187 -6.19 31.61 15.81
CA ASN A 187 -5.18 32.32 16.58
C ASN A 187 -4.90 31.61 17.92
N ILE A 188 -3.66 31.17 18.15
CA ILE A 188 -3.25 30.53 19.42
C ILE A 188 -3.19 31.50 20.62
N ARG A 189 -3.27 32.81 20.37
CA ARG A 189 -3.38 33.87 21.37
C ARG A 189 -4.61 34.72 21.05
N PRO A 190 -5.81 34.14 21.14
CA PRO A 190 -7.01 34.80 20.68
C PRO A 190 -7.37 35.99 21.58
N SER A 191 -7.87 37.07 20.97
CA SER A 191 -8.45 38.17 21.73
C SER A 191 -9.80 37.75 22.35
N LYS A 192 -10.41 38.62 23.16
CA LYS A 192 -11.72 38.30 23.76
C LYS A 192 -12.82 38.18 22.69
N GLU A 193 -12.67 38.92 21.60
CA GLU A 193 -13.58 39.03 20.47
C GLU A 193 -13.44 37.85 19.48
N ASP A 194 -12.29 37.17 19.46
CA ASP A 194 -12.06 35.99 18.63
C ASP A 194 -12.65 34.73 19.28
N ILE A 195 -13.98 34.61 19.18
CA ILE A 195 -14.75 33.53 19.78
C ILE A 195 -14.33 32.16 19.22
N PHE A 196 -14.08 32.06 17.91
CA PHE A 196 -13.75 30.80 17.26
C PHE A 196 -12.42 30.25 17.79
N SER A 197 -11.36 31.06 17.74
CA SER A 197 -10.05 30.63 18.19
C SER A 197 -10.02 30.32 19.68
N ARG A 198 -10.79 31.05 20.51
CA ARG A 198 -10.97 30.71 21.93
C ARG A 198 -11.59 29.34 22.12
N LYS A 199 -12.68 29.03 21.41
CA LYS A 199 -13.32 27.71 21.50
C LYS A 199 -12.40 26.60 21.00
N MET A 200 -11.59 26.86 19.98
CA MET A 200 -10.55 25.93 19.51
C MET A 200 -9.49 25.67 20.59
N MET A 201 -8.99 26.73 21.25
CA MET A 201 -8.04 26.59 22.35
C MET A 201 -8.63 25.85 23.54
N ASP A 202 -9.90 26.11 23.87
CA ASP A 202 -10.64 25.33 24.87
C ASP A 202 -10.69 23.86 24.48
N ALA A 203 -11.14 23.53 23.26
CA ALA A 203 -11.25 22.15 22.79
C ALA A 203 -9.90 21.39 22.73
N LEU A 204 -8.79 22.10 22.45
CA LEU A 204 -7.47 21.49 22.29
C LEU A 204 -6.67 21.39 23.59
N ILE A 205 -6.95 22.27 24.56
CA ILE A 205 -6.16 22.42 25.79
C ILE A 205 -7.06 22.30 27.01
N TRP A 206 -8.04 23.20 27.18
CA TRP A 206 -8.66 23.48 28.48
C TRP A 206 -9.93 22.68 28.82
N LYS A 207 -10.64 22.14 27.82
CA LYS A 207 -11.96 21.52 27.99
C LYS A 207 -12.01 20.12 27.38
N PRO A 208 -11.93 19.07 28.21
CA PRO A 208 -12.35 17.76 27.78
C PRO A 208 -13.88 17.67 27.82
N CYS A 209 -14.50 17.41 26.67
CA CYS A 209 -15.95 17.21 26.58
C CYS A 209 -16.31 15.80 27.12
N ALA A 210 -16.56 15.68 28.43
CA ALA A 210 -17.08 14.45 29.03
C ALA A 210 -18.63 14.40 29.09
N SER A 211 -19.31 15.52 28.86
CA SER A 211 -20.72 15.69 29.27
C SER A 211 -21.78 15.62 28.16
N GLN A 212 -21.46 15.18 26.94
CA GLN A 212 -22.47 15.07 25.86
C GLN A 212 -22.32 13.83 24.95
N ILE A 213 -21.75 12.73 25.42
CA ILE A 213 -21.97 11.43 24.76
C ILE A 213 -23.32 10.89 25.25
N VAL A 214 -24.40 11.48 24.76
CA VAL A 214 -25.68 10.77 24.74
C VAL A 214 -25.61 9.84 23.55
N VAL A 215 -25.35 8.57 23.83
CA VAL A 215 -25.46 7.49 22.85
C VAL A 215 -26.95 7.37 22.50
N PHE A 216 -27.32 7.83 21.31
CA PHE A 216 -28.58 7.47 20.66
C PHE A 216 -28.29 6.40 19.61
#